data_AF-A0AAU0H2G5-F1
#
_entry.id   AF-A0AAU0H2G5-F1
#
_cell.length_a   1.000
_cell.length_b   1.000
_cell.length_c   1.000
_cell.angle_alpha   90.00
_cell.angle_beta   90.00
_cell.angle_gamma   90.00
#
_symmetry.space_group_name_H-M   'P 1'
#
loop_
_entity.id
_entity.type
_entity.pdbx_description
1 polymer ?
#
loop_
_entity_poly.entity_id
_entity_poly.type
_entity_poly.pdbx_seq_one_letter_code
_entity_poly.pdbx_strand_id
1 'polypeptide(L)'
;MKHTHAFLVVLLSGGALTACHQPDTTQCDIISASVEDAGFNESVQVTCDDNYAYLSSSTYPSHDMMNGITGTNEQIPVPALDYSAPIKLNPTKAESLTSIDAALGVAVNGVPIYDYSSQGELDLSHYNENVDTVKLGQLDNCGGHAGRGDDYHYHAAPTCMINTMANRNNNPIIGWAYDGYPIYGDNNPDGSKIKNDTLDDCNGQADDAFGYRYHTSEAPPYIVQCLVGKVDVSHLPRVAPLSRIDTDGATTANAMRDNLTPPRDGVENLKHIVSDTGRRSMTYTYQGQDYFVHYTPNALKPNCFDFEQKTVSNGGILETGTFCRNTDSKQKPPRNQSQNREPGRGQEQSSPPPPQFPPKDDRKPPRQNDPNSAIVNKTTHTTMVNKTHTFKLEAWADNWFAAYLNQQLIVEDSVPITTERSFNAEEVIFSADYPLTINLVIKDFKQNDTGLEYIGTPKQQMGDGGFIMQLTDVATNEAVAASNSAWHCKVLHEAPLNKQCETESNPKVGVAPCGFTSTAEPSGWKKAGFDVSAWPNAIEYSAAEVSPKDGYNLISWDESAKLIWGDDLETTNTLICKVTVEKP
;
A
#
# COMPACT_ATOMS: atom_id res chain seq x y z
N MET A 1 -48.39 6.65 74.44
CA MET A 1 -49.39 6.06 73.52
C MET A 1 -50.28 7.18 72.98
N LYS A 2 -50.65 7.05 71.70
CA LYS A 2 -51.65 7.79 70.93
C LYS A 2 -51.19 9.07 70.21
N HIS A 3 -51.18 8.91 68.89
CA HIS A 3 -51.03 9.87 67.82
C HIS A 3 -52.21 10.85 67.73
N THR A 4 -51.94 12.09 67.32
CA THR A 4 -52.85 12.88 66.48
C THR A 4 -52.10 13.94 65.65
N HIS A 5 -51.82 13.57 64.41
CA HIS A 5 -51.89 14.31 63.14
C HIS A 5 -51.64 15.84 63.14
N ALA A 6 -50.48 16.24 62.61
CA ALA A 6 -50.26 17.57 62.04
C ALA A 6 -50.13 17.44 60.51
N PHE A 7 -50.97 18.18 59.78
CA PHE A 7 -50.91 18.36 58.34
C PHE A 7 -49.57 19.05 57.97
N LEU A 8 -48.71 18.35 57.23
CA LEU A 8 -47.52 18.94 56.62
C LEU A 8 -47.87 19.34 55.18
N VAL A 9 -47.88 20.65 54.93
CA VAL A 9 -47.97 21.21 53.58
C VAL A 9 -46.66 20.91 52.86
N VAL A 10 -46.71 20.03 51.86
CA VAL A 10 -45.59 19.77 50.95
C VAL A 10 -45.57 20.90 49.92
N LEU A 11 -44.67 21.86 50.13
CA LEU A 11 -44.20 22.77 49.09
C LEU A 11 -43.14 22.04 48.27
N LEU A 12 -43.55 21.49 47.13
CA LEU A 12 -42.64 21.04 46.07
C LEU A 12 -42.04 22.28 45.40
N SER A 13 -40.95 22.81 45.96
CA SER A 13 -40.04 23.67 45.22
C SER A 13 -39.23 22.77 44.29
N GLY A 14 -39.65 22.68 43.03
CA GLY A 14 -38.88 22.07 41.95
C GLY A 14 -37.57 22.84 41.77
N GLY A 15 -36.50 22.35 42.38
CA GLY A 15 -35.14 22.70 41.98
C GLY A 15 -34.88 22.04 40.63
N ALA A 16 -34.88 22.84 39.57
CA ALA A 16 -34.30 22.40 38.31
C ALA A 16 -32.83 22.07 38.58
N LEU A 17 -32.50 20.78 38.51
CA LEU A 17 -31.12 20.34 38.32
C LEU A 17 -30.70 20.91 36.96
N THR A 18 -29.98 22.04 36.99
CA THR A 18 -29.28 22.57 35.84
C THR A 18 -28.25 21.53 35.45
N ALA A 19 -28.60 20.64 34.51
CA ALA A 19 -27.60 19.89 33.78
C ALA A 19 -26.69 20.94 33.13
N CYS A 20 -25.41 20.96 33.52
CA CYS A 20 -24.40 21.71 32.80
C CYS A 20 -24.37 21.14 31.39
N HIS A 21 -25.05 21.81 30.46
CA HIS A 21 -24.89 21.61 29.03
C HIS A 21 -23.45 22.00 28.73
N GLN A 22 -22.55 21.01 28.72
CA GLN A 22 -21.22 21.18 28.15
C GLN A 22 -21.45 21.63 26.70
N PRO A 23 -20.75 22.66 26.20
CA PRO A 23 -20.82 22.99 24.78
C PRO A 23 -20.49 21.71 24.01
N ASP A 24 -21.31 21.38 22.99
CA ASP A 24 -21.04 20.28 22.08
C ASP A 24 -19.61 20.47 21.54
N THR A 25 -18.66 19.70 22.07
CA THR A 25 -17.27 19.75 21.62
C THR A 25 -17.23 19.19 20.22
N THR A 26 -16.59 19.89 19.30
CA THR A 26 -16.53 19.40 17.93
C THR A 26 -15.58 18.21 17.86
N GLN A 27 -15.76 17.30 16.90
CA GLN A 27 -14.85 16.16 16.71
C GLN A 27 -13.38 16.63 16.56
N CYS A 28 -13.17 17.79 15.94
CA CYS A 28 -11.85 18.41 15.82
C CYS A 28 -11.22 18.74 17.19
N ASP A 29 -12.01 19.25 18.14
CA ASP A 29 -11.53 19.57 19.49
C ASP A 29 -11.13 18.29 20.24
N ILE A 30 -11.89 17.20 20.07
CA ILE A 30 -11.60 15.90 20.68
C ILE A 30 -10.29 15.33 20.12
N ILE A 31 -10.10 15.37 18.80
CA ILE A 31 -8.87 14.92 18.15
C ILE A 31 -7.68 15.76 18.62
N SER A 32 -7.82 17.08 18.66
CA SER A 32 -6.78 18.00 19.14
C SER A 32 -6.42 17.74 20.60
N ALA A 33 -7.42 17.58 21.47
CA ALA A 33 -7.23 17.28 22.89
C ALA A 33 -6.55 15.91 23.10
N SER A 34 -6.86 14.90 22.27
CA SER A 34 -6.21 13.58 22.39
C SER A 34 -4.70 13.63 22.20
N VAL A 35 -4.20 14.53 21.35
CA VAL A 35 -2.76 14.77 21.12
C VAL A 35 -2.15 15.58 22.27
N GLU A 36 -2.84 16.63 22.73
CA GLU A 36 -2.39 17.49 23.82
C GLU A 36 -2.33 16.74 25.17
N ASP A 37 -3.40 16.04 25.53
CA ASP A 37 -3.50 15.26 26.77
C ASP A 37 -2.51 14.10 26.80
N ALA A 38 -2.15 13.55 25.63
CA ALA A 38 -1.11 12.55 25.49
C ALA A 38 0.30 13.13 25.67
N GLY A 39 0.47 14.45 25.51
CA GLY A 39 1.76 15.14 25.64
C GLY A 39 2.57 15.21 24.34
N PHE A 40 1.93 15.13 23.17
CA PHE A 40 2.61 15.13 21.87
C PHE A 40 2.40 16.42 21.05
N ASN A 41 1.81 17.47 21.63
CA ASN A 41 1.53 18.75 21.00
C ASN A 41 2.78 19.54 20.54
N GLU A 42 3.98 19.17 21.01
CA GLU A 42 5.24 19.73 20.49
C GLU A 42 5.69 19.08 19.17
N SER A 43 5.30 17.82 18.94
CA SER A 43 5.71 17.02 17.77
C SER A 43 4.61 16.81 16.74
N VAL A 44 3.35 17.03 17.12
CA VAL A 44 2.17 16.81 16.29
C VAL A 44 1.29 18.05 16.32
N GLN A 45 0.99 18.58 15.14
CA GLN A 45 0.06 19.70 14.98
C GLN A 45 -1.27 19.19 14.44
N VAL A 46 -2.38 19.65 15.04
CA VAL A 46 -3.73 19.38 14.53
C VAL A 46 -4.30 20.64 13.89
N THR A 47 -4.80 20.51 12.67
CA THR A 47 -5.58 21.56 11.98
C THR A 47 -6.84 20.96 11.39
N CYS A 48 -7.91 21.72 11.21
CA CYS A 48 -9.17 21.17 10.71
C CYS A 48 -9.76 22.03 9.59
N ASP A 49 -10.39 21.35 8.63
CA ASP A 49 -11.35 21.94 7.71
C ASP A 49 -12.77 21.41 8.01
N ASP A 50 -13.72 21.62 7.10
CA ASP A 50 -15.12 21.20 7.29
C ASP A 50 -15.31 19.67 7.32
N ASN A 51 -14.35 18.90 6.78
CA ASN A 51 -14.46 17.46 6.56
C ASN A 51 -13.44 16.64 7.35
N TYR A 52 -12.23 17.17 7.56
CA TYR A 52 -11.10 16.45 8.13
C TYR A 52 -10.37 17.24 9.21
N ALA A 53 -9.86 16.52 10.22
CA ALA A 53 -8.73 16.94 11.03
C ALA A 53 -7.45 16.38 10.41
N TYR A 54 -6.43 17.22 10.25
CA TYR A 54 -5.12 16.85 9.74
C TYR A 54 -4.11 16.82 10.88
N LEU A 55 -3.60 15.63 11.21
CA LEU A 55 -2.50 15.45 12.15
C LEU A 55 -1.19 15.50 11.37
N SER A 56 -0.48 16.61 11.48
CA SER A 56 0.81 16.83 10.81
C SER A 56 1.97 16.46 11.75
N SER A 57 2.90 15.64 11.27
CA SER A 57 4.02 15.12 12.07
C SER A 57 5.25 14.83 11.19
N SER A 58 6.34 14.40 11.81
CA SER A 58 7.53 13.91 11.10
C SER A 58 7.56 12.39 10.91
N THR A 59 6.54 11.66 11.35
CA THR A 59 6.51 10.18 11.53
C THR A 59 7.62 9.60 12.42
N TYR A 60 8.50 10.44 12.99
CA TYR A 60 9.69 10.00 13.71
C TYR A 60 9.50 10.21 15.22
N PRO A 61 9.19 9.15 16.00
CA PRO A 61 8.93 9.28 17.42
C PRO A 61 10.20 9.55 18.24
N SER A 62 10.01 10.02 19.48
CA SER A 62 11.09 10.28 20.45
C SER A 62 11.49 9.06 21.27
N HIS A 63 10.73 7.95 21.19
CA HIS A 63 11.02 6.72 21.90
C HIS A 63 11.99 5.82 21.11
N ASP A 64 12.32 4.67 21.69
CA ASP A 64 13.19 3.66 21.06
C ASP A 64 12.63 3.15 19.73
N MET A 65 13.49 2.84 18.77
CA MET A 65 13.07 2.33 17.45
C MET A 65 14.04 1.28 16.95
N MET A 66 13.54 0.33 16.16
CA MET A 66 14.27 -0.74 15.46
C MET A 66 14.93 -1.79 16.36
N ASN A 67 15.24 -1.46 17.62
CA ASN A 67 15.85 -2.40 18.56
C ASN A 67 14.88 -3.55 18.88
N GLY A 68 15.36 -4.80 18.75
CA GLY A 68 14.56 -6.02 18.93
C GLY A 68 14.21 -6.74 17.63
N ILE A 69 14.35 -6.08 16.47
CA ILE A 69 14.09 -6.69 15.16
C ILE A 69 15.10 -7.81 14.88
N THR A 70 14.60 -8.97 14.49
CA THR A 70 15.39 -10.11 14.00
C THR A 70 15.20 -10.34 12.50
N GLY A 71 14.04 -9.99 11.94
CA GLY A 71 13.73 -10.09 10.51
C GLY A 71 13.84 -8.75 9.79
N THR A 72 15.01 -8.11 9.80
CA THR A 72 15.15 -6.76 9.22
C THR A 72 14.92 -6.72 7.70
N ASN A 73 14.24 -5.69 7.22
CA ASN A 73 14.18 -5.32 5.80
C ASN A 73 15.31 -4.37 5.36
N GLU A 74 16.28 -4.15 6.25
CA GLU A 74 17.44 -3.26 6.07
C GLU A 74 17.08 -1.78 5.85
N GLN A 75 15.82 -1.40 6.06
CA GLN A 75 15.37 0.00 6.08
C GLN A 75 15.69 0.65 7.43
N ILE A 76 15.84 1.97 7.46
CA ILE A 76 16.13 2.74 8.68
C ILE A 76 15.15 3.92 8.78
N PRO A 77 14.60 4.25 9.96
CA PRO A 77 13.69 5.37 10.10
C PRO A 77 14.32 6.69 9.65
N VAL A 78 13.64 7.42 8.78
CA VAL A 78 13.99 8.73 8.24
C VAL A 78 12.77 9.65 8.35
N PRO A 79 12.87 10.81 9.04
CA PRO A 79 11.73 11.69 9.27
C PRO A 79 11.03 12.18 7.99
N ALA A 80 9.71 11.99 7.90
CA ALA A 80 8.83 12.50 6.86
C ALA A 80 8.14 13.79 7.33
N LEU A 81 8.81 14.93 7.17
CA LEU A 81 8.41 16.21 7.79
C LEU A 81 7.05 16.76 7.34
N ASP A 82 6.57 16.36 6.16
CA ASP A 82 5.31 16.83 5.58
C ASP A 82 4.18 15.79 5.68
N TYR A 83 4.32 14.77 6.54
CA TYR A 83 3.28 13.80 6.73
C TYR A 83 2.06 14.44 7.39
N SER A 84 0.89 14.31 6.77
CA SER A 84 -0.37 14.89 7.25
C SER A 84 -1.49 13.87 7.13
N ALA A 85 -1.97 13.37 8.28
CA ALA A 85 -2.98 12.33 8.38
C ALA A 85 -4.40 12.93 8.43
N PRO A 86 -5.25 12.71 7.40
CA PRO A 86 -6.61 13.23 7.35
C PRO A 86 -7.58 12.28 8.08
N ILE A 87 -8.03 12.69 9.26
CA ILE A 87 -9.03 11.99 10.06
C ILE A 87 -10.40 12.60 9.76
N LYS A 88 -11.33 11.78 9.28
CA LYS A 88 -12.69 12.22 8.97
C LYS A 88 -13.42 12.71 10.21
N LEU A 89 -13.97 13.93 10.16
CA LEU A 89 -14.67 14.54 11.32
C LEU A 89 -16.07 13.96 11.54
N ASN A 90 -16.69 13.42 10.48
CA ASN A 90 -18.05 12.90 10.51
C ASN A 90 -18.06 11.44 9.99
N PRO A 91 -17.66 10.46 10.83
CA PRO A 91 -17.59 9.07 10.42
C PRO A 91 -18.99 8.52 10.12
N THR A 92 -19.09 7.71 9.07
CA THR A 92 -20.32 6.99 8.70
C THR A 92 -19.96 5.58 8.29
N LYS A 93 -20.73 4.57 8.72
CA LYS A 93 -20.48 3.17 8.35
C LYS A 93 -20.49 3.00 6.82
N ALA A 94 -19.54 2.24 6.33
CA ALA A 94 -19.51 1.78 4.94
C ALA A 94 -20.39 0.54 4.74
N GLU A 95 -20.73 0.25 3.50
CA GLU A 95 -21.48 -0.97 3.13
C GLU A 95 -20.55 -2.20 3.06
N SER A 96 -19.24 -1.98 2.91
CA SER A 96 -18.18 -2.98 2.89
C SER A 96 -16.99 -2.48 3.71
N LEU A 97 -16.21 -3.42 4.23
CA LEU A 97 -14.96 -3.13 4.95
C LEU A 97 -13.87 -2.74 3.94
N THR A 98 -13.01 -1.82 4.33
CA THR A 98 -11.87 -1.40 3.50
C THR A 98 -10.56 -1.93 4.09
N SER A 99 -9.83 -2.75 3.34
CA SER A 99 -8.41 -3.04 3.55
C SER A 99 -7.62 -2.31 2.46
N ILE A 100 -6.41 -1.84 2.77
CA ILE A 100 -5.53 -1.13 1.84
C ILE A 100 -4.07 -1.46 2.16
N ASP A 101 -3.22 -1.53 1.14
CA ASP A 101 -1.76 -1.62 1.29
C ASP A 101 -1.16 -0.24 1.61
N ALA A 102 -1.56 0.32 2.77
CA ALA A 102 -1.17 1.62 3.30
C ALA A 102 -1.57 1.73 4.78
N ALA A 103 -1.18 2.84 5.42
CA ALA A 103 -1.66 3.15 6.77
C ALA A 103 -3.20 3.16 6.81
N LEU A 104 -3.77 2.62 7.88
CA LEU A 104 -5.21 2.65 8.20
C LEU A 104 -5.55 3.77 9.20
N GLY A 105 -4.54 4.33 9.87
CA GLY A 105 -4.69 5.41 10.80
C GLY A 105 -3.37 6.04 11.22
N VAL A 106 -3.42 6.84 12.27
CA VAL A 106 -2.27 7.50 12.87
C VAL A 106 -2.39 7.49 14.40
N ALA A 107 -1.28 7.23 15.07
CA ALA A 107 -1.16 7.32 16.52
C ALA A 107 -1.14 8.80 16.97
N VAL A 108 -1.45 9.07 18.24
CA VAL A 108 -1.44 10.44 18.80
C VAL A 108 -0.06 11.10 18.83
N ASN A 109 1.03 10.33 18.69
CA ASN A 109 2.39 10.83 18.47
C ASN A 109 2.71 11.10 16.99
N GLY A 110 1.73 10.96 16.09
CA GLY A 110 1.85 11.24 14.67
C GLY A 110 2.49 10.11 13.85
N VAL A 111 2.71 8.93 14.42
CA VAL A 111 3.25 7.76 13.72
C VAL A 111 2.13 7.02 12.99
N PRO A 112 2.28 6.64 11.71
CA PRO A 112 1.27 5.87 10.99
C PRO A 112 1.01 4.50 11.64
N ILE A 113 -0.22 4.01 11.49
CA ILE A 113 -0.67 2.69 11.94
C ILE A 113 -1.08 1.89 10.72
N TYR A 114 -0.47 0.73 10.52
CA TYR A 114 -0.74 -0.23 9.46
C TYR A 114 -1.46 -1.47 10.02
N ASP A 115 -1.97 -2.32 9.14
CA ASP A 115 -2.45 -3.65 9.52
C ASP A 115 -1.31 -4.58 9.92
N TYR A 116 -1.60 -5.83 10.27
CA TYR A 116 -0.56 -6.74 10.78
C TYR A 116 0.45 -7.22 9.70
N SER A 117 0.14 -7.01 8.42
CA SER A 117 0.85 -7.62 7.30
C SER A 117 2.09 -6.86 6.86
N SER A 118 3.04 -7.58 6.25
CA SER A 118 4.28 -7.03 5.70
C SER A 118 4.13 -6.51 4.27
N GLN A 119 3.01 -6.81 3.60
CA GLN A 119 2.75 -6.44 2.21
C GLN A 119 1.29 -6.69 1.80
N GLY A 120 0.76 -5.79 0.98
CA GLY A 120 -0.46 -6.01 0.21
C GLY A 120 -1.74 -5.88 1.02
N GLU A 121 -2.86 -5.89 0.32
CA GLU A 121 -4.18 -5.90 0.97
C GLU A 121 -4.47 -7.27 1.61
N LEU A 122 -5.21 -7.25 2.71
CA LEU A 122 -5.56 -8.45 3.45
C LEU A 122 -6.80 -9.14 2.88
N ASP A 123 -6.76 -10.47 2.80
CA ASP A 123 -7.99 -11.26 2.84
C ASP A 123 -8.54 -11.24 4.27
N LEU A 124 -9.51 -10.37 4.52
CA LEU A 124 -10.13 -10.22 5.84
C LEU A 124 -10.84 -11.49 6.34
N SER A 125 -11.09 -12.47 5.46
CA SER A 125 -11.70 -13.74 5.85
C SER A 125 -10.70 -14.79 6.35
N HIS A 126 -9.40 -14.59 6.13
CA HIS A 126 -8.35 -15.53 6.54
C HIS A 126 -7.10 -14.83 7.06
N TYR A 127 -6.75 -15.13 8.31
CA TYR A 127 -5.46 -14.75 8.86
C TYR A 127 -4.31 -15.49 8.15
N ASN A 128 -3.25 -14.77 7.78
CA ASN A 128 -2.06 -15.32 7.13
C ASN A 128 -0.80 -15.01 7.93
N GLU A 129 -0.29 -16.01 8.65
CA GLU A 129 0.93 -15.86 9.45
C GLU A 129 2.20 -15.58 8.63
N ASN A 130 2.21 -15.91 7.33
CA ASN A 130 3.40 -15.74 6.48
C ASN A 130 3.66 -14.29 6.08
N VAL A 131 2.68 -13.41 6.28
CA VAL A 131 2.83 -11.96 6.10
C VAL A 131 2.79 -11.24 7.44
N ASP A 132 2.58 -11.92 8.56
CA ASP A 132 2.46 -11.28 9.87
C ASP A 132 3.81 -10.74 10.36
N THR A 133 3.93 -9.42 10.41
CA THR A 133 5.15 -8.70 10.79
C THR A 133 5.67 -9.09 12.18
N VAL A 134 4.78 -9.43 13.12
CA VAL A 134 5.15 -9.93 14.45
C VAL A 134 5.75 -11.34 14.33
N LYS A 135 5.12 -12.23 13.56
CA LYS A 135 5.60 -13.62 13.36
C LYS A 135 6.91 -13.69 12.58
N LEU A 136 7.09 -12.76 11.64
CA LEU A 136 8.30 -12.62 10.85
C LEU A 136 9.45 -11.95 11.62
N GLY A 137 9.22 -11.51 12.86
CA GLY A 137 10.23 -10.84 13.69
C GLY A 137 10.66 -9.48 13.14
N GLN A 138 9.79 -8.81 12.39
CA GLN A 138 10.06 -7.55 11.68
C GLN A 138 9.87 -6.32 12.57
N LEU A 139 9.17 -6.46 13.70
CA LEU A 139 8.87 -5.36 14.61
C LEU A 139 9.91 -5.22 15.72
N ASP A 140 10.12 -3.98 16.12
CA ASP A 140 10.92 -3.62 17.27
C ASP A 140 10.17 -3.83 18.60
N ASN A 141 10.84 -3.56 19.71
CA ASN A 141 10.27 -3.67 21.05
C ASN A 141 9.07 -2.74 21.31
N CYS A 142 8.81 -1.80 20.40
CA CYS A 142 7.78 -0.77 20.48
C CYS A 142 6.59 -1.04 19.55
N GLY A 143 6.59 -2.15 18.81
CA GLY A 143 5.49 -2.58 17.94
C GLY A 143 5.55 -2.00 16.51
N GLY A 144 6.70 -1.44 16.11
CA GLY A 144 6.86 -0.81 14.80
C GLY A 144 8.18 -1.13 14.11
N HIS A 145 8.35 -0.64 12.89
CA HIS A 145 9.58 -0.77 12.09
C HIS A 145 9.62 0.31 11.00
N ALA A 146 10.71 0.32 10.21
CA ALA A 146 10.85 1.21 9.07
C ALA A 146 10.37 0.52 7.77
N GLY A 147 9.45 1.17 7.04
CA GLY A 147 8.94 0.69 5.76
C GLY A 147 9.85 0.99 4.56
N ARG A 148 9.38 0.64 3.36
CA ARG A 148 10.05 0.98 2.08
C ARG A 148 10.19 2.49 1.87
N GLY A 149 9.30 3.29 2.46
CA GLY A 149 9.41 4.73 2.47
C GLY A 149 10.54 5.25 3.38
N ASP A 150 11.24 4.38 4.12
CA ASP A 150 12.07 4.70 5.28
C ASP A 150 11.29 5.47 6.37
N ASP A 151 9.95 5.40 6.42
CA ASP A 151 9.14 5.91 7.52
C ASP A 151 8.99 4.87 8.62
N TYR A 152 8.98 5.31 9.88
CA TYR A 152 8.64 4.44 11.00
C TYR A 152 7.12 4.36 11.17
N HIS A 153 6.59 3.16 11.36
CA HIS A 153 5.16 2.94 11.59
C HIS A 153 4.89 1.71 12.46
N TYR A 154 3.70 1.66 13.07
CA TYR A 154 3.26 0.55 13.92
C TYR A 154 2.44 -0.47 13.14
N HIS A 155 2.67 -1.75 13.43
CA HIS A 155 1.78 -2.87 13.05
C HIS A 155 1.17 -3.56 14.29
N ALA A 156 1.78 -3.36 15.46
CA ALA A 156 1.32 -3.89 16.75
C ALA A 156 1.29 -2.78 17.80
N ALA A 157 0.63 -3.04 18.93
CA ALA A 157 0.37 -2.06 19.98
C ALA A 157 1.60 -1.15 20.25
N PRO A 158 1.46 0.19 20.17
CA PRO A 158 2.57 1.12 20.23
C PRO A 158 3.06 1.32 21.67
N THR A 159 3.59 0.27 22.28
CA THR A 159 3.83 0.16 23.73
C THR A 159 4.75 1.26 24.26
N CYS A 160 5.81 1.60 23.53
CA CYS A 160 6.73 2.66 23.92
C CYS A 160 6.09 4.05 23.89
N MET A 161 5.23 4.33 22.90
CA MET A 161 4.46 5.57 22.85
C MET A 161 3.46 5.64 24.00
N ILE A 162 2.70 4.56 24.25
CA ILE A 162 1.75 4.50 25.36
C ILE A 162 2.45 4.70 26.72
N ASN A 163 3.66 4.14 26.88
CA ASN A 163 4.44 4.31 28.10
C ASN A 163 4.91 5.76 28.33
N THR A 164 5.08 6.56 27.27
CA THR A 164 5.47 7.97 27.38
C THR A 164 4.29 8.93 27.45
N MET A 165 3.07 8.51 27.11
CA MET A 165 1.86 9.34 27.20
C MET A 165 1.64 9.89 28.61
N ALA A 166 1.34 11.19 28.70
CA ALA A 166 1.07 11.87 29.97
C ALA A 166 -0.22 11.38 30.64
N ASN A 167 -1.24 11.04 29.86
CA ASN A 167 -2.55 10.55 30.30
C ASN A 167 -2.70 9.02 30.28
N ARG A 168 -1.61 8.25 30.13
CA ARG A 168 -1.63 6.77 29.92
C ARG A 168 -2.47 5.96 30.91
N ASN A 169 -2.63 6.44 32.15
CA ASN A 169 -3.35 5.73 33.21
C ASN A 169 -4.88 5.82 33.08
N ASN A 170 -5.40 6.59 32.13
CA ASN A 170 -6.82 6.86 31.97
C ASN A 170 -7.45 6.11 30.78
N ASN A 171 -6.80 5.06 30.27
CA ASN A 171 -7.18 4.34 29.03
C ASN A 171 -7.53 5.31 27.89
N PRO A 172 -6.62 6.25 27.56
CA PRO A 172 -6.90 7.30 26.58
C PRO A 172 -7.00 6.74 25.16
N ILE A 173 -7.51 7.58 24.25
CA ILE A 173 -7.35 7.38 22.81
C ILE A 173 -5.85 7.39 22.51
N ILE A 174 -5.37 6.36 21.81
CA ILE A 174 -3.96 6.21 21.41
C ILE A 174 -3.73 6.54 19.93
N GLY A 175 -4.80 6.68 19.15
CA GLY A 175 -4.74 7.02 17.74
C GLY A 175 -6.12 7.18 17.12
N TRP A 176 -6.15 7.47 15.83
CA TRP A 176 -7.36 7.66 15.04
C TRP A 176 -7.23 6.92 13.72
N ALA A 177 -8.26 6.15 13.36
CA ALA A 177 -8.37 5.54 12.05
C ALA A 177 -8.86 6.57 11.02
N TYR A 178 -8.49 6.39 9.74
CA TYR A 178 -8.80 7.37 8.70
C TYR A 178 -10.28 7.52 8.38
N ASP A 179 -11.10 6.53 8.75
CA ASP A 179 -12.54 6.62 8.66
C ASP A 179 -13.20 7.49 9.74
N GLY A 180 -12.42 7.96 10.73
CA GLY A 180 -12.82 8.92 11.76
C GLY A 180 -13.07 8.33 13.14
N TYR A 181 -12.98 7.01 13.31
CA TYR A 181 -13.17 6.36 14.62
C TYR A 181 -11.88 6.31 15.45
N PRO A 182 -11.97 6.44 16.79
CA PRO A 182 -10.80 6.40 17.67
C PRO A 182 -10.24 4.99 17.82
N ILE A 183 -8.95 4.91 18.13
CA ILE A 183 -8.21 3.70 18.47
C ILE A 183 -7.81 3.78 19.95
N TYR A 184 -8.13 2.75 20.73
CA TYR A 184 -7.79 2.61 22.14
C TYR A 184 -6.79 1.47 22.38
N GLY A 185 -6.24 1.37 23.60
CA GLY A 185 -5.45 0.22 24.04
C GLY A 185 -6.31 -1.04 24.30
N ASP A 186 -5.73 -2.06 24.93
CA ASP A 186 -6.37 -3.38 25.16
C ASP A 186 -7.58 -3.36 26.12
N ASN A 187 -7.82 -2.24 26.80
CA ASN A 187 -8.93 -2.06 27.73
C ASN A 187 -9.99 -1.12 27.14
N ASN A 188 -11.21 -1.25 27.64
CA ASN A 188 -12.26 -0.27 27.40
C ASN A 188 -11.89 1.10 28.02
N PRO A 189 -12.51 2.20 27.56
CA PRO A 189 -12.26 3.53 28.12
C PRO A 189 -12.50 3.65 29.63
N ASP A 190 -13.39 2.82 30.20
CA ASP A 190 -13.65 2.74 31.64
C ASP A 190 -12.61 1.92 32.43
N GLY A 191 -11.61 1.36 31.74
CA GLY A 191 -10.55 0.51 32.28
C GLY A 191 -10.93 -0.96 32.47
N SER A 192 -12.15 -1.37 32.11
CA SER A 192 -12.52 -2.77 32.10
C SER A 192 -11.80 -3.52 30.97
N LYS A 193 -11.42 -4.78 31.25
CA LYS A 193 -10.79 -5.64 30.23
C LYS A 193 -11.79 -6.00 29.14
N ILE A 194 -11.33 -6.01 27.90
CA ILE A 194 -12.09 -6.54 26.77
C ILE A 194 -12.06 -8.07 26.87
N LYS A 195 -13.21 -8.71 26.70
CA LYS A 195 -13.28 -10.18 26.73
C LYS A 195 -12.81 -10.72 25.38
N ASN A 196 -12.26 -11.92 25.39
CA ASN A 196 -11.95 -12.64 24.15
C ASN A 196 -13.19 -12.68 23.24
N ASP A 197 -12.95 -12.62 21.93
CA ASP A 197 -13.97 -12.69 20.87
C ASP A 197 -15.03 -11.56 20.94
N THR A 198 -14.73 -10.45 21.61
CA THR A 198 -15.61 -9.25 21.63
C THR A 198 -15.33 -8.32 20.47
N LEU A 199 -14.07 -8.22 20.06
CA LEU A 199 -13.68 -7.39 18.92
C LEU A 199 -14.07 -8.09 17.62
N ASP A 200 -14.53 -7.30 16.64
CA ASP A 200 -14.87 -7.80 15.31
C ASP A 200 -13.62 -8.02 14.44
N ASP A 201 -13.84 -8.37 13.17
CA ASP A 201 -12.76 -8.64 12.23
C ASP A 201 -11.86 -7.41 12.03
N CYS A 202 -12.31 -6.17 12.21
CA CYS A 202 -11.44 -5.00 12.12
C CYS A 202 -10.77 -4.64 13.45
N ASN A 203 -10.90 -5.50 14.46
CA ASN A 203 -10.38 -5.33 15.82
C ASN A 203 -11.04 -4.17 16.58
N GLY A 204 -12.34 -3.96 16.37
CA GLY A 204 -13.09 -2.94 17.09
C GLY A 204 -14.44 -3.43 17.60
N GLN A 205 -15.18 -2.49 18.21
CA GLN A 205 -16.49 -2.74 18.81
C GLN A 205 -17.33 -1.44 18.82
N ALA A 206 -18.62 -1.58 19.11
CA ALA A 206 -19.52 -0.44 19.23
C ALA A 206 -19.10 0.53 20.36
N ASP A 207 -19.33 1.82 20.13
CA ASP A 207 -19.03 2.89 21.07
C ASP A 207 -20.23 3.82 21.25
N ASP A 208 -20.52 4.22 22.48
CA ASP A 208 -21.68 5.06 22.78
C ASP A 208 -21.47 6.53 22.38
N ALA A 209 -20.21 7.01 22.38
CA ALA A 209 -19.85 8.39 22.05
C ALA A 209 -19.57 8.55 20.54
N PHE A 210 -18.85 7.61 19.95
CA PHE A 210 -18.38 7.68 18.56
C PHE A 210 -19.17 6.77 17.61
N GLY A 211 -20.03 5.88 18.13
CA GLY A 211 -20.74 4.85 17.36
C GLY A 211 -19.91 3.59 17.13
N TYR A 212 -18.59 3.70 17.07
CA TYR A 212 -17.63 2.60 16.93
C TYR A 212 -16.24 3.03 17.42
N ARG A 213 -15.41 2.08 17.88
CA ARG A 213 -14.00 2.29 18.24
C ARG A 213 -13.16 1.06 17.92
N TYR A 214 -11.91 1.27 17.52
CA TYR A 214 -10.90 0.22 17.36
C TYR A 214 -10.10 0.05 18.65
N HIS A 215 -9.41 -1.09 18.79
CA HIS A 215 -8.60 -1.41 19.96
C HIS A 215 -7.29 -2.07 19.56
N THR A 216 -6.27 -1.97 20.41
CA THR A 216 -5.16 -2.92 20.35
C THR A 216 -5.56 -4.28 20.93
N SER A 217 -4.80 -5.32 20.61
CA SER A 217 -4.96 -6.65 21.18
C SER A 217 -3.63 -7.43 21.18
N GLU A 218 -3.53 -8.43 22.07
CA GLU A 218 -2.34 -9.30 22.16
C GLU A 218 -2.23 -10.30 20.98
N ALA A 219 -3.37 -10.61 20.35
CA ALA A 219 -3.47 -11.52 19.21
C ALA A 219 -3.69 -10.73 17.91
N PRO A 220 -3.41 -11.31 16.73
CA PRO A 220 -3.76 -10.69 15.46
C PRO A 220 -5.22 -10.23 15.44
N PRO A 221 -5.50 -9.04 14.89
CA PRO A 221 -4.59 -8.22 14.08
C PRO A 221 -3.80 -7.15 14.85
N TYR A 222 -3.71 -7.25 16.18
CA TYR A 222 -2.93 -6.40 17.10
C TYR A 222 -3.34 -4.91 17.23
N ILE A 223 -3.81 -4.26 16.16
CA ILE A 223 -4.39 -2.90 16.20
C ILE A 223 -5.64 -2.81 15.31
N VAL A 224 -5.49 -2.71 14.00
CA VAL A 224 -6.59 -2.49 13.05
C VAL A 224 -6.20 -3.16 11.74
N GLN A 225 -7.07 -3.97 11.16
CA GLN A 225 -6.80 -4.60 9.85
C GLN A 225 -7.72 -4.13 8.72
N CYS A 226 -8.76 -3.38 9.06
CA CYS A 226 -9.69 -2.80 8.09
C CYS A 226 -10.43 -1.60 8.67
N LEU A 227 -11.03 -0.80 7.79
CA LEU A 227 -11.89 0.32 8.13
C LEU A 227 -13.36 -0.04 7.96
N VAL A 228 -14.17 0.23 8.98
CA VAL A 228 -15.63 0.01 8.99
C VAL A 228 -16.41 1.22 8.47
N GLY A 229 -15.79 2.39 8.45
CA GLY A 229 -16.38 3.64 7.97
C GLY A 229 -15.98 3.99 6.55
N LYS A 230 -16.75 4.90 5.94
CA LYS A 230 -16.49 5.41 4.59
C LYS A 230 -15.22 6.25 4.57
N VAL A 231 -14.24 5.84 3.77
CA VAL A 231 -12.97 6.52 3.56
C VAL A 231 -12.79 6.88 2.08
N ASP A 232 -12.12 8.00 1.79
CA ASP A 232 -11.63 8.31 0.45
C ASP A 232 -10.15 7.90 0.37
N VAL A 233 -9.90 6.72 -0.20
CA VAL A 233 -8.55 6.13 -0.29
C VAL A 233 -7.59 6.99 -1.13
N SER A 234 -8.10 7.81 -2.04
CA SER A 234 -7.28 8.69 -2.89
C SER A 234 -6.74 9.90 -2.13
N HIS A 235 -7.34 10.23 -0.98
CA HIS A 235 -6.95 11.35 -0.11
C HIS A 235 -5.99 10.92 1.02
N LEU A 236 -5.74 9.62 1.18
CA LEU A 236 -4.89 9.11 2.26
C LEU A 236 -3.40 9.43 2.00
N PRO A 237 -2.63 9.77 3.06
CA PRO A 237 -1.24 10.14 2.91
C PRO A 237 -0.39 8.90 2.62
N ARG A 238 0.66 9.10 1.83
CA ARG A 238 1.73 8.12 1.65
C ARG A 238 3.06 8.79 1.89
N VAL A 239 4.00 8.09 2.53
CA VAL A 239 5.37 8.59 2.63
C VAL A 239 6.11 8.24 1.35
N ALA A 240 6.58 9.27 0.64
CA ALA A 240 7.36 9.09 -0.57
C ALA A 240 8.73 8.47 -0.25
N PRO A 241 9.19 7.49 -1.06
CA PRO A 241 10.54 6.97 -0.98
C PRO A 241 11.60 8.06 -1.17
N LEU A 242 12.79 7.78 -0.65
CA LEU A 242 13.95 8.65 -0.82
C LEU A 242 14.51 8.59 -2.25
N SER A 243 14.85 9.75 -2.81
CA SER A 243 15.45 9.87 -4.14
C SER A 243 16.91 10.29 -4.05
N ARG A 244 17.80 9.60 -4.76
CA ARG A 244 19.24 9.90 -4.83
C ARG A 244 19.50 11.18 -5.64
N ILE A 245 20.40 12.06 -5.17
CA ILE A 245 20.64 13.40 -5.77
C ILE A 245 22.13 13.75 -6.01
N ASP A 246 23.05 12.85 -5.72
CA ASP A 246 24.51 13.06 -5.80
C ASP A 246 25.12 12.66 -7.17
N THR A 247 24.32 12.15 -8.11
CA THR A 247 24.80 11.79 -9.46
C THR A 247 24.36 12.82 -10.51
N ASP A 248 25.33 13.35 -11.28
CA ASP A 248 25.15 14.23 -12.44
C ASP A 248 24.50 13.51 -13.65
N GLY A 249 23.38 12.83 -13.45
CA GLY A 249 22.66 12.10 -14.51
C GLY A 249 23.34 10.81 -15.00
N ALA A 250 24.42 10.36 -14.36
CA ALA A 250 25.13 9.12 -14.72
C ALA A 250 24.74 7.94 -13.80
N THR A 251 23.77 7.15 -14.25
CA THR A 251 23.64 5.69 -14.08
C THR A 251 24.14 5.04 -12.77
N THR A 252 23.42 5.23 -11.65
CA THR A 252 23.21 4.25 -10.55
C THR A 252 21.99 4.67 -9.70
N ALA A 253 20.92 5.12 -10.38
CA ALA A 253 19.73 5.71 -9.78
C ALA A 253 19.08 4.78 -8.73
N ASN A 254 18.93 5.27 -7.51
CA ASN A 254 18.24 4.70 -6.32
C ASN A 254 18.52 3.25 -5.85
N ALA A 255 19.27 2.42 -6.57
CA ALA A 255 19.45 0.99 -6.26
C ALA A 255 19.89 0.69 -4.82
N MET A 256 20.62 1.60 -4.18
CA MET A 256 21.07 1.50 -2.80
C MET A 256 19.91 1.38 -1.79
N ARG A 257 18.76 2.02 -2.03
CA ARG A 257 17.60 1.98 -1.10
C ARG A 257 16.36 1.32 -1.70
N ASP A 258 16.24 1.25 -3.03
CA ASP A 258 15.08 0.67 -3.73
C ASP A 258 15.05 -0.87 -3.73
N ASN A 259 16.19 -1.55 -3.53
CA ASN A 259 16.30 -3.01 -3.67
C ASN A 259 16.92 -3.68 -2.44
N LEU A 260 16.35 -3.40 -1.27
CA LEU A 260 16.70 -4.09 -0.03
C LEU A 260 15.85 -5.36 0.11
N THR A 261 16.52 -6.51 0.02
CA THR A 261 15.95 -7.85 0.21
C THR A 261 16.29 -8.36 1.62
N PRO A 262 15.30 -8.54 2.50
CA PRO A 262 15.50 -9.03 3.85
C PRO A 262 16.33 -10.34 3.90
N PRO A 263 17.31 -10.48 4.81
CA PRO A 263 17.98 -11.75 5.07
C PRO A 263 16.97 -12.80 5.55
N ARG A 264 16.80 -13.90 4.79
CA ARG A 264 15.77 -14.91 5.06
C ARG A 264 15.92 -15.62 6.42
N ASP A 265 17.15 -15.76 6.90
CA ASP A 265 17.45 -16.42 8.18
C ASP A 265 17.43 -15.44 9.38
N GLY A 266 17.05 -14.18 9.14
CA GLY A 266 17.11 -13.12 10.14
C GLY A 266 18.54 -12.65 10.43
N VAL A 267 18.68 -11.74 11.39
CA VAL A 267 19.94 -11.11 11.79
C VAL A 267 20.10 -11.13 13.31
N GLU A 268 21.33 -10.97 13.77
CA GLU A 268 21.68 -10.89 15.19
C GLU A 268 22.14 -9.48 15.58
N ASN A 269 21.98 -9.14 16.86
CA ASN A 269 22.51 -7.91 17.46
C ASN A 269 22.11 -6.63 16.72
N LEU A 270 20.92 -6.61 16.11
CA LEU A 270 20.43 -5.40 15.46
C LEU A 270 20.29 -4.30 16.50
N LYS A 271 20.95 -3.18 16.23
CA LYS A 271 20.98 -2.03 17.12
C LYS A 271 20.80 -0.74 16.33
N HIS A 272 19.85 0.08 16.76
CA HIS A 272 19.68 1.44 16.28
C HIS A 272 20.07 2.45 17.35
N ILE A 273 20.86 3.44 16.95
CA ILE A 273 21.32 4.55 17.80
C ILE A 273 21.21 5.87 17.07
N VAL A 274 20.92 6.92 17.83
CA VAL A 274 21.02 8.31 17.40
C VAL A 274 22.13 8.97 18.20
N SER A 275 23.13 9.51 17.53
CA SER A 275 24.22 10.25 18.16
C SER A 275 23.86 11.71 18.42
N ASP A 276 24.63 12.37 19.29
CA ASP A 276 24.49 13.81 19.58
C ASP A 276 24.67 14.71 18.34
N THR A 277 25.38 14.22 17.31
CA THR A 277 25.55 14.93 16.04
C THR A 277 24.38 14.71 15.07
N GLY A 278 23.34 13.97 15.48
CA GLY A 278 22.21 13.61 14.65
C GLY A 278 22.50 12.52 13.61
N ARG A 279 23.66 11.83 13.68
CA ARG A 279 23.88 10.62 12.87
C ARG A 279 23.00 9.50 13.42
N ARG A 280 22.20 8.88 12.56
CA ARG A 280 21.42 7.67 12.84
C ARG A 280 22.22 6.48 12.35
N SER A 281 22.20 5.39 13.11
CA SER A 281 22.98 4.21 12.78
C SER A 281 22.21 2.97 13.18
N MET A 282 21.94 2.11 12.20
CA MET A 282 21.48 0.74 12.38
C MET A 282 22.64 -0.19 12.07
N THR A 283 23.00 -1.09 12.98
CA THR A 283 24.05 -2.11 12.82
C THR A 283 23.50 -3.48 13.15
N TYR A 284 23.97 -4.54 12.49
CA TYR A 284 23.59 -5.92 12.78
C TYR A 284 24.66 -6.89 12.29
N THR A 285 24.61 -8.13 12.77
CA THR A 285 25.47 -9.22 12.35
C THR A 285 24.65 -10.25 11.58
N TYR A 286 25.18 -10.74 10.46
CA TYR A 286 24.60 -11.83 9.69
C TYR A 286 25.70 -12.81 9.28
N GLN A 287 25.52 -14.10 9.59
CA GLN A 287 26.51 -15.16 9.32
C GLN A 287 27.93 -14.81 9.82
N GLY A 288 28.02 -14.18 10.99
CA GLY A 288 29.29 -13.78 11.62
C GLY A 288 30.00 -12.59 10.96
N GLN A 289 29.32 -11.86 10.06
CA GLN A 289 29.81 -10.62 9.45
C GLN A 289 28.97 -9.43 9.88
N ASP A 290 29.62 -8.28 10.07
CA ASP A 290 28.95 -7.04 10.46
C ASP A 290 28.51 -6.22 9.25
N TYR A 291 27.28 -5.70 9.37
CA TYR A 291 26.55 -4.90 8.41
C TYR A 291 25.95 -3.67 9.09
N PHE A 292 25.65 -2.65 8.29
CA PHE A 292 25.11 -1.40 8.80
C PHE A 292 24.41 -0.56 7.75
N VAL A 293 23.53 0.32 8.24
CA VAL A 293 22.98 1.46 7.52
C VAL A 293 23.16 2.69 8.40
N HIS A 294 23.79 3.72 7.86
CA HIS A 294 24.03 4.97 8.55
C HIS A 294 23.53 6.13 7.69
N TYR A 295 22.99 7.16 8.33
CA TYR A 295 22.82 8.44 7.65
C TYR A 295 23.01 9.62 8.60
N THR A 296 23.35 10.76 8.02
CA THR A 296 23.37 12.06 8.71
C THR A 296 22.53 13.05 7.91
N PRO A 297 21.70 13.90 8.54
CA PRO A 297 21.04 14.99 7.84
C PRO A 297 22.06 15.88 7.11
N ASN A 298 21.79 16.18 5.83
CA ASN A 298 22.66 17.00 5.02
C ASN A 298 22.57 18.46 5.48
N ALA A 299 23.71 19.09 5.76
CA ALA A 299 23.75 20.44 6.32
C ALA A 299 23.36 21.54 5.31
N LEU A 300 23.41 21.26 4.01
CA LEU A 300 23.20 22.25 2.94
C LEU A 300 21.85 22.10 2.25
N LYS A 301 21.29 20.89 2.21
CA LYS A 301 20.04 20.57 1.52
C LYS A 301 19.00 20.06 2.53
N PRO A 302 17.95 20.84 2.83
CA PRO A 302 16.85 20.39 3.66
C PRO A 302 16.25 19.09 3.12
N ASN A 303 15.82 18.21 4.02
CA ASN A 303 15.20 16.91 3.69
C ASN A 303 16.09 15.97 2.87
N CYS A 304 17.39 16.21 2.89
CA CYS A 304 18.39 15.32 2.33
C CYS A 304 19.25 14.71 3.43
N PHE A 305 19.75 13.52 3.17
CA PHE A 305 20.46 12.69 4.12
C PHE A 305 21.64 12.03 3.41
N ASP A 306 22.82 12.14 4.01
CA ASP A 306 24.03 11.52 3.51
C ASP A 306 24.12 10.12 4.12
N PHE A 307 23.87 9.11 3.28
CA PHE A 307 23.89 7.70 3.64
C PHE A 307 25.27 7.07 3.44
N GLU A 308 25.57 6.12 4.30
CA GLU A 308 26.69 5.19 4.22
C GLU A 308 26.19 3.83 4.68
N GLN A 309 26.24 2.80 3.83
CA GLN A 309 25.69 1.49 4.17
C GLN A 309 26.55 0.35 3.64
N LYS A 310 26.45 -0.78 4.34
CA LYS A 310 27.00 -2.07 3.96
C LYS A 310 25.96 -3.10 4.38
N THR A 311 25.15 -3.59 3.45
CA THR A 311 24.00 -4.45 3.74
C THR A 311 24.19 -5.86 3.20
N VAL A 312 23.34 -6.81 3.60
CA VAL A 312 23.34 -8.16 3.00
C VAL A 312 22.82 -8.07 1.57
N SER A 313 21.79 -7.25 1.33
CA SER A 313 21.18 -7.05 0.01
C SER A 313 22.14 -6.59 -1.08
N ASN A 314 23.13 -5.76 -0.71
CA ASN A 314 24.12 -5.26 -1.66
C ASN A 314 25.40 -6.13 -1.72
N GLY A 315 25.37 -7.33 -1.14
CA GLY A 315 26.52 -8.24 -1.10
C GLY A 315 27.62 -7.82 -0.13
N GLY A 316 27.32 -6.96 0.85
CA GLY A 316 28.29 -6.46 1.82
C GLY A 316 29.25 -5.43 1.25
N ILE A 317 28.87 -4.76 0.16
CA ILE A 317 29.65 -3.70 -0.49
C ILE A 317 29.37 -2.38 0.23
N LEU A 318 30.41 -1.59 0.50
CA LEU A 318 30.24 -0.26 1.05
C LEU A 318 29.70 0.68 -0.02
N GLU A 319 28.55 1.30 0.25
CA GLU A 319 27.92 2.29 -0.62
C GLU A 319 27.68 3.59 0.15
N THR A 320 27.79 4.71 -0.54
CA THR A 320 27.47 6.03 -0.02
C THR A 320 26.63 6.80 -1.01
N GLY A 321 25.76 7.67 -0.52
CA GLY A 321 25.14 8.68 -1.37
C GLY A 321 24.23 9.64 -0.63
N THR A 322 23.88 10.74 -1.28
CA THR A 322 22.91 11.70 -0.73
C THR A 322 21.52 11.41 -1.27
N PHE A 323 20.56 11.24 -0.37
CA PHE A 323 19.17 10.92 -0.68
C PHE A 323 18.25 11.97 -0.09
N CYS A 324 17.28 12.43 -0.87
CA CYS A 324 16.31 13.44 -0.45
C CYS A 324 14.89 12.92 -0.50
N ARG A 325 14.07 13.39 0.43
CA ARG A 325 12.63 13.30 0.30
C ARG A 325 12.14 14.59 -0.36
N ASN A 326 11.58 14.49 -1.56
CA ASN A 326 11.05 15.64 -2.28
C ASN A 326 9.82 16.18 -1.54
N THR A 327 9.90 17.43 -1.08
CA THR A 327 8.77 18.14 -0.43
C THR A 327 7.88 18.89 -1.43
N ASP A 328 8.24 18.86 -2.72
CA ASP A 328 7.48 19.51 -3.80
C ASP A 328 6.25 18.72 -4.26
N SER A 329 5.99 17.54 -3.68
CA SER A 329 4.67 16.91 -3.71
C SER A 329 3.70 17.73 -2.84
N LYS A 330 3.29 18.90 -3.35
CA LYS A 330 2.27 19.74 -2.72
C LYS A 330 0.98 18.95 -2.52
N GLN A 331 0.79 18.36 -1.35
CA GLN A 331 -0.53 18.39 -0.72
C GLN A 331 -0.77 19.86 -0.36
N LYS A 332 -1.35 20.61 -1.30
CA LYS A 332 -1.78 21.99 -1.03
C LYS A 332 -2.97 21.89 -0.06
N PRO A 333 -2.91 22.45 1.16
CA PRO A 333 -4.12 22.84 1.84
C PRO A 333 -4.79 23.93 0.99
N PRO A 334 -6.11 23.87 0.74
CA PRO A 334 -6.79 24.95 0.04
C PRO A 334 -6.62 26.24 0.84
N ARG A 335 -6.10 27.29 0.19
CA ARG A 335 -6.07 28.65 0.73
C ARG A 335 -7.50 29.09 1.03
N ASN A 336 -7.75 29.44 2.29
CA ASN A 336 -8.90 30.22 2.72
C ASN A 336 -9.11 31.44 1.81
N GLN A 337 -10.23 31.47 1.10
CA GLN A 337 -10.81 32.71 0.60
C GLN A 337 -12.20 32.88 1.20
N SER A 338 -12.24 33.53 2.35
CA SER A 338 -13.40 34.33 2.72
C SER A 338 -13.57 35.44 1.69
N GLN A 339 -14.75 35.56 1.08
CA GLN A 339 -15.60 36.76 1.16
C GLN A 339 -16.76 36.72 0.16
N ASN A 340 -17.96 36.84 0.74
CA ASN A 340 -19.11 37.62 0.27
C ASN A 340 -19.69 37.35 -1.13
N ARG A 341 -20.87 36.71 -1.15
CA ARG A 341 -22.10 37.32 -1.70
C ARG A 341 -23.37 36.58 -1.25
N GLU A 342 -24.27 37.36 -0.68
CA GLU A 342 -25.62 37.03 -0.21
C GLU A 342 -26.65 37.02 -1.38
N PRO A 343 -27.97 36.74 -1.18
CA PRO A 343 -28.63 35.59 -1.80
C PRO A 343 -29.70 35.95 -2.85
N GLY A 344 -30.05 34.98 -3.70
CA GLY A 344 -31.10 35.13 -4.73
C GLY A 344 -32.04 33.91 -4.82
N ARG A 345 -33.21 34.05 -4.19
CA ARG A 345 -34.53 33.41 -4.43
C ARG A 345 -34.63 32.21 -5.40
N GLY A 346 -34.89 31.04 -4.82
CA GLY A 346 -36.16 30.28 -4.88
C GLY A 346 -36.70 29.76 -6.22
N GLN A 347 -36.87 28.43 -6.31
CA GLN A 347 -38.15 27.79 -6.68
C GLN A 347 -38.19 26.30 -6.26
N GLU A 348 -39.31 25.93 -5.62
CA GLU A 348 -39.69 24.59 -5.16
C GLU A 348 -40.22 23.67 -6.29
N GLN A 349 -40.38 22.40 -5.91
CA GLN A 349 -41.21 21.30 -6.48
C GLN A 349 -40.41 20.28 -7.32
N SER A 350 -40.49 18.97 -7.12
CA SER A 350 -41.28 18.10 -6.23
C SER A 350 -40.73 16.67 -6.32
N SER A 351 -40.78 15.90 -5.22
CA SER A 351 -40.30 14.50 -5.13
C SER A 351 -41.33 13.48 -5.64
N PRO A 352 -40.92 12.32 -6.21
CA PRO A 352 -41.79 11.15 -6.38
C PRO A 352 -41.73 10.21 -5.15
N PRO A 353 -42.73 9.31 -4.97
CA PRO A 353 -42.96 8.53 -3.75
C PRO A 353 -42.12 7.24 -3.66
N PRO A 354 -42.05 6.60 -2.48
CA PRO A 354 -41.21 5.42 -2.25
C PRO A 354 -41.82 4.15 -2.83
N PRO A 355 -41.04 3.23 -3.43
CA PRO A 355 -41.54 1.91 -3.79
C PRO A 355 -41.56 0.98 -2.57
N GLN A 356 -42.68 0.28 -2.44
CA GLN A 356 -42.99 -0.75 -1.45
C GLN A 356 -42.19 -2.04 -1.70
N PHE A 357 -41.82 -2.75 -0.63
CA PHE A 357 -41.17 -4.06 -0.65
C PHE A 357 -42.06 -5.17 -1.27
N PRO A 358 -41.50 -6.06 -2.11
CA PRO A 358 -42.03 -7.40 -2.33
C PRO A 358 -41.32 -8.47 -1.47
N PRO A 359 -41.88 -9.69 -1.34
CA PRO A 359 -41.53 -10.67 -0.30
C PRO A 359 -40.22 -11.42 -0.57
N LYS A 360 -39.70 -12.03 0.51
CA LYS A 360 -38.57 -12.96 0.53
C LYS A 360 -38.72 -14.05 -0.54
N ASP A 361 -37.74 -14.14 -1.43
CA ASP A 361 -37.52 -15.33 -2.25
C ASP A 361 -36.02 -15.53 -2.49
N ASP A 362 -35.62 -16.79 -2.44
CA ASP A 362 -34.27 -17.31 -2.44
C ASP A 362 -33.49 -16.86 -3.70
N ARG A 363 -32.43 -16.07 -3.53
CA ARG A 363 -31.52 -15.74 -4.63
C ARG A 363 -30.07 -16.07 -4.25
N LYS A 364 -29.53 -17.01 -5.03
CA LYS A 364 -28.11 -17.33 -5.21
C LYS A 364 -27.22 -16.07 -5.25
N PRO A 365 -25.92 -16.17 -4.92
CA PRO A 365 -24.97 -15.08 -5.02
C PRO A 365 -24.99 -14.44 -6.42
N PRO A 366 -24.74 -13.12 -6.54
CA PRO A 366 -24.66 -12.47 -7.84
C PRO A 366 -23.54 -13.11 -8.68
N ARG A 367 -23.80 -13.38 -9.96
CA ARG A 367 -22.74 -13.68 -10.92
C ARG A 367 -21.91 -12.41 -11.11
N GLN A 368 -20.63 -12.46 -10.73
CA GLN A 368 -19.59 -11.56 -11.23
C GLN A 368 -19.52 -11.74 -12.74
N ASN A 369 -20.04 -10.78 -13.48
CA ASN A 369 -19.80 -10.49 -14.89
C ASN A 369 -20.63 -9.22 -15.15
N ASP A 370 -20.16 -8.09 -14.64
CA ASP A 370 -20.61 -6.77 -15.09
C ASP A 370 -19.65 -6.31 -16.20
N PRO A 371 -20.08 -6.29 -17.47
CA PRO A 371 -19.25 -5.87 -18.60
C PRO A 371 -18.81 -4.39 -18.54
N ASN A 372 -19.28 -3.62 -17.57
CA ASN A 372 -18.95 -2.20 -17.39
C ASN A 372 -17.84 -1.91 -16.36
N SER A 373 -17.19 -2.93 -15.77
CA SER A 373 -16.09 -2.71 -14.81
C SER A 373 -14.70 -2.61 -15.46
N ALA A 374 -14.57 -2.97 -16.74
CA ALA A 374 -13.28 -2.89 -17.43
C ALA A 374 -12.99 -1.43 -17.82
N ILE A 375 -11.97 -0.84 -17.21
CA ILE A 375 -11.49 0.51 -17.53
C ILE A 375 -10.07 0.41 -18.12
N VAL A 376 -9.75 1.31 -19.05
CA VAL A 376 -8.34 1.54 -19.42
C VAL A 376 -7.74 2.43 -18.37
N ASN A 377 -6.78 1.92 -17.61
CA ASN A 377 -6.07 2.69 -16.61
C ASN A 377 -5.06 3.59 -17.33
N LYS A 378 -5.19 4.90 -17.11
CA LYS A 378 -4.41 5.93 -17.81
C LYS A 378 -3.39 6.54 -16.87
N THR A 379 -2.12 6.32 -17.16
CA THR A 379 -0.99 6.91 -16.43
C THR A 379 -0.27 7.90 -17.33
N THR A 380 0.20 9.03 -16.80
CA THR A 380 1.01 9.99 -17.57
C THR A 380 2.34 10.23 -16.87
N HIS A 381 3.45 9.89 -17.54
CA HIS A 381 4.80 10.17 -17.07
C HIS A 381 5.34 11.43 -17.75
N THR A 382 5.19 12.59 -17.09
CA THR A 382 5.53 13.91 -17.69
C THR A 382 6.99 14.33 -17.52
N THR A 383 7.91 13.47 -17.07
CA THR A 383 9.28 13.94 -16.72
C THR A 383 10.39 13.05 -17.25
N MET A 384 10.62 13.17 -18.56
CA MET A 384 11.94 12.94 -19.16
C MET A 384 12.41 14.29 -19.74
N VAL A 385 13.20 15.03 -18.97
CA VAL A 385 13.67 16.37 -19.34
C VAL A 385 14.50 16.29 -20.64
N ASN A 386 14.24 17.17 -21.61
CA ASN A 386 14.93 17.29 -22.90
C ASN A 386 14.72 16.14 -23.91
N LYS A 387 13.53 15.54 -23.99
CA LYS A 387 13.16 14.56 -25.04
C LYS A 387 12.34 15.18 -26.16
N THR A 388 12.54 14.68 -27.38
CA THR A 388 12.00 15.30 -28.60
C THR A 388 10.71 14.65 -29.11
N HIS A 389 10.42 13.42 -28.69
CA HIS A 389 9.21 12.69 -29.06
C HIS A 389 8.36 12.33 -27.84
N THR A 390 7.06 12.24 -28.04
CA THR A 390 6.08 11.75 -27.06
C THR A 390 5.45 10.49 -27.60
N PHE A 391 5.42 9.45 -26.78
CA PHE A 391 4.90 8.14 -27.13
C PHE A 391 3.71 7.78 -26.23
N LYS A 392 2.76 7.05 -26.81
CA LYS A 392 1.67 6.38 -26.10
C LYS A 392 1.92 4.88 -26.18
N LEU A 393 2.05 4.22 -25.04
CA LEU A 393 2.10 2.75 -24.94
C LEU A 393 0.76 2.26 -24.42
N GLU A 394 0.19 1.29 -25.11
CA GLU A 394 -1.06 0.61 -24.74
C GLU A 394 -0.76 -0.88 -24.61
N ALA A 395 -1.22 -1.52 -23.53
CA ALA A 395 -0.91 -2.92 -23.24
C ALA A 395 -2.06 -3.63 -22.52
N TRP A 396 -2.12 -4.95 -22.71
CA TRP A 396 -2.98 -5.87 -21.98
C TRP A 396 -2.19 -7.13 -21.66
N ALA A 397 -2.37 -7.67 -20.45
CA ALA A 397 -1.70 -8.87 -19.98
C ALA A 397 -2.69 -9.80 -19.25
N ASP A 398 -2.51 -11.10 -19.46
CA ASP A 398 -3.00 -12.15 -18.56
C ASP A 398 -1.77 -12.62 -17.75
N ASN A 399 -1.50 -12.10 -16.55
CA ASN A 399 -2.30 -11.18 -15.72
C ASN A 399 -1.64 -9.83 -15.47
N TRP A 400 -0.34 -9.72 -15.71
CA TRP A 400 0.44 -8.60 -15.22
C TRP A 400 1.67 -8.32 -16.08
N PHE A 401 2.04 -7.04 -16.18
CA PHE A 401 3.29 -6.65 -16.78
C PHE A 401 3.90 -5.42 -16.11
N ALA A 402 5.20 -5.22 -16.35
CA ALA A 402 5.89 -3.96 -16.12
C ALA A 402 6.76 -3.62 -17.32
N ALA A 403 6.60 -2.41 -17.86
CA ALA A 403 7.37 -1.88 -18.97
C ALA A 403 8.38 -0.84 -18.49
N TYR A 404 9.57 -0.89 -19.07
CA TYR A 404 10.69 -0.01 -18.75
C TYR A 404 11.24 0.62 -20.03
N LEU A 405 11.47 1.92 -20.01
CA LEU A 405 12.31 2.60 -20.99
C LEU A 405 13.76 2.50 -20.53
N ASN A 406 14.56 1.68 -21.20
CA ASN A 406 15.84 1.21 -20.67
C ASN A 406 15.64 0.61 -19.26
N GLN A 407 16.24 1.21 -18.23
CA GLN A 407 16.12 0.74 -16.84
C GLN A 407 15.04 1.47 -16.04
N GLN A 408 14.42 2.51 -16.62
CA GLN A 408 13.42 3.33 -15.93
C GLN A 408 12.03 2.75 -16.13
N LEU A 409 11.32 2.47 -15.03
CA LEU A 409 9.93 2.03 -15.08
C LEU A 409 9.07 3.12 -15.72
N ILE A 410 8.27 2.75 -16.72
CA ILE A 410 7.32 3.66 -17.39
C ILE A 410 5.88 3.29 -17.09
N VAL A 411 5.56 2.02 -16.91
CA VAL A 411 4.24 1.59 -16.47
C VAL A 411 4.37 0.21 -15.84
N GLU A 412 3.58 -0.01 -14.81
CA GLU A 412 3.36 -1.29 -14.17
C GLU A 412 1.85 -1.48 -14.16
N ASP A 413 1.41 -2.72 -14.36
CA ASP A 413 0.00 -3.06 -14.30
C ASP A 413 -0.59 -2.60 -12.97
N SER A 414 -1.69 -1.85 -13.03
CA SER A 414 -2.30 -1.22 -11.85
C SER A 414 -2.95 -2.23 -10.90
N VAL A 415 -3.22 -3.44 -11.38
CA VAL A 415 -3.73 -4.54 -10.57
C VAL A 415 -2.56 -5.46 -10.20
N PRO A 416 -2.33 -5.76 -8.92
CA PRO A 416 -1.20 -6.60 -8.50
C PRO A 416 -1.25 -7.99 -9.14
N ILE A 417 -0.07 -8.54 -9.50
CA ILE A 417 0.06 -9.92 -9.99
C ILE A 417 -0.54 -10.96 -9.04
N THR A 418 -0.74 -10.66 -7.75
CA THR A 418 -1.39 -11.58 -6.80
C THR A 418 -2.91 -11.64 -6.93
N THR A 419 -3.50 -10.88 -7.85
CA THR A 419 -4.93 -10.86 -8.12
C THR A 419 -5.28 -11.93 -9.14
N GLU A 420 -6.11 -12.91 -8.75
CA GLU A 420 -6.44 -14.10 -9.58
C GLU A 420 -7.18 -13.77 -10.90
N ARG A 421 -7.69 -12.54 -11.06
CA ARG A 421 -8.42 -12.09 -12.25
C ARG A 421 -8.07 -10.64 -12.58
N SER A 422 -6.81 -10.41 -12.94
CA SER A 422 -6.35 -9.12 -13.47
C SER A 422 -6.51 -9.11 -14.99
N PHE A 423 -7.52 -8.40 -15.48
CA PHE A 423 -7.85 -8.29 -16.92
C PHE A 423 -8.11 -6.83 -17.31
N ASN A 424 -7.29 -5.91 -16.82
CA ASN A 424 -7.33 -4.49 -17.20
C ASN A 424 -6.43 -4.22 -18.41
N ALA A 425 -6.68 -3.08 -19.04
CA ALA A 425 -5.82 -2.53 -20.08
C ALA A 425 -5.11 -1.30 -19.53
N GLU A 426 -3.85 -1.12 -19.88
CA GLU A 426 -3.02 -0.01 -19.43
C GLU A 426 -2.69 0.91 -20.60
N GLU A 427 -2.74 2.22 -20.37
CA GLU A 427 -2.31 3.26 -21.30
C GLU A 427 -1.34 4.20 -20.57
N VAL A 428 -0.14 4.38 -21.12
CA VAL A 428 0.83 5.35 -20.61
C VAL A 428 1.33 6.29 -21.69
N ILE A 429 1.45 7.58 -21.35
CA ILE A 429 2.12 8.59 -22.17
C ILE A 429 3.46 8.96 -21.53
N PHE A 430 4.54 8.93 -22.31
CA PHE A 430 5.89 9.29 -21.88
C PHE A 430 6.72 9.93 -23.01
N SER A 431 7.80 10.64 -22.69
CA SER A 431 8.70 11.25 -23.69
C SER A 431 10.03 10.50 -23.80
N ALA A 432 10.51 10.30 -25.03
CA ALA A 432 11.78 9.63 -25.34
C ALA A 432 12.38 10.13 -26.66
N ASP A 433 13.56 9.64 -27.03
CA ASP A 433 14.17 9.85 -28.35
C ASP A 433 14.43 8.48 -28.99
N TYR A 434 14.41 8.42 -30.31
CA TYR A 434 14.88 7.25 -31.05
C TYR A 434 16.42 7.16 -31.07
N PRO A 435 17.01 5.95 -31.13
CA PRO A 435 16.34 4.68 -30.85
C PRO A 435 16.00 4.58 -29.36
N LEU A 436 14.86 3.95 -29.06
CA LEU A 436 14.46 3.67 -27.69
C LEU A 436 14.33 2.17 -27.45
N THR A 437 14.74 1.72 -26.27
CA THR A 437 14.61 0.33 -25.87
C THR A 437 13.51 0.18 -24.83
N ILE A 438 12.50 -0.62 -25.15
CA ILE A 438 11.47 -1.04 -24.21
C ILE A 438 11.82 -2.44 -23.70
N ASN A 439 11.86 -2.58 -22.37
CA ASN A 439 12.07 -3.84 -21.67
C ASN A 439 10.80 -4.18 -20.90
N LEU A 440 10.39 -5.44 -20.93
CA LEU A 440 9.14 -5.90 -20.33
C LEU A 440 9.40 -7.07 -19.40
N VAL A 441 8.79 -7.04 -18.22
CA VAL A 441 8.58 -8.21 -17.37
C VAL A 441 7.10 -8.55 -17.48
N ILE A 442 6.77 -9.78 -17.87
CA ILE A 442 5.40 -10.21 -18.11
C ILE A 442 5.16 -11.48 -17.30
N LYS A 443 4.03 -11.56 -16.60
CA LYS A 443 3.70 -12.63 -15.68
C LYS A 443 2.24 -13.07 -15.83
N ASP A 444 2.08 -14.37 -15.80
CA ASP A 444 0.81 -15.06 -15.59
C ASP A 444 0.69 -15.43 -14.11
N PHE A 445 -0.53 -15.43 -13.59
CA PHE A 445 -0.76 -15.68 -12.17
C PHE A 445 -0.46 -17.14 -11.82
N LYS A 446 0.13 -17.33 -10.64
CA LYS A 446 0.29 -18.63 -10.00
C LYS A 446 0.24 -18.43 -8.50
N GLN A 447 -0.43 -19.33 -7.78
CA GLN A 447 -0.49 -19.26 -6.32
C GLN A 447 0.86 -19.64 -5.68
N ASN A 448 1.64 -20.50 -6.33
CA ASN A 448 3.01 -20.83 -5.96
C ASN A 448 3.74 -21.47 -7.15
N ASP A 449 4.99 -21.89 -6.94
CA ASP A 449 5.86 -22.47 -7.98
C ASP A 449 5.40 -23.85 -8.52
N THR A 450 4.21 -24.34 -8.15
CA THR A 450 3.58 -25.44 -8.91
C THR A 450 3.06 -24.97 -10.28
N GLY A 451 2.89 -23.66 -10.48
CA GLY A 451 2.26 -23.08 -11.68
C GLY A 451 0.75 -23.25 -11.72
N LEU A 452 0.14 -23.58 -10.57
CA LEU A 452 -1.31 -23.75 -10.46
C LEU A 452 -1.97 -22.57 -9.78
N GLU A 453 -3.23 -22.39 -10.13
CA GLU A 453 -4.21 -21.51 -9.52
C GLU A 453 -5.25 -22.34 -8.76
N TYR A 454 -5.94 -21.71 -7.79
CA TYR A 454 -7.01 -22.32 -7.01
C TYR A 454 -6.68 -23.70 -6.40
N ILE A 455 -5.44 -23.90 -5.96
CA ILE A 455 -4.87 -25.14 -5.44
C ILE A 455 -5.75 -25.72 -4.33
N GLY A 456 -6.08 -27.01 -4.45
CA GLY A 456 -6.90 -27.75 -3.49
C GLY A 456 -8.40 -27.47 -3.60
N THR A 457 -8.83 -26.59 -4.52
CA THR A 457 -10.25 -26.35 -4.79
C THR A 457 -10.73 -27.14 -6.01
N PRO A 458 -12.05 -27.27 -6.24
CA PRO A 458 -12.59 -27.82 -7.48
C PRO A 458 -12.27 -27.02 -8.76
N LYS A 459 -11.66 -25.83 -8.64
CA LYS A 459 -11.25 -24.96 -9.76
C LYS A 459 -9.74 -25.01 -10.05
N GLN A 460 -9.00 -25.91 -9.41
CA GLN A 460 -7.56 -26.02 -9.62
C GLN A 460 -7.25 -26.17 -11.11
N GLN A 461 -6.40 -25.29 -11.63
CA GLN A 461 -6.04 -25.21 -13.04
C GLN A 461 -4.64 -24.62 -13.22
N MET A 462 -4.02 -24.85 -14.37
CA MET A 462 -2.89 -24.03 -14.84
C MET A 462 -3.41 -22.69 -15.38
N GLY A 463 -2.53 -21.68 -15.45
CA GLY A 463 -2.89 -20.37 -15.99
C GLY A 463 -3.15 -20.38 -17.50
N ASP A 464 -3.51 -19.23 -18.06
CA ASP A 464 -3.79 -19.03 -19.49
C ASP A 464 -3.17 -17.72 -19.99
N GLY A 465 -1.87 -17.55 -19.71
CA GLY A 465 -1.11 -16.34 -19.95
C GLY A 465 -1.23 -15.76 -21.36
N GLY A 466 -0.96 -14.47 -21.50
CA GLY A 466 -0.96 -13.81 -22.80
C GLY A 466 -0.62 -12.33 -22.70
N PHE A 467 -0.01 -11.76 -23.73
CA PHE A 467 0.38 -10.35 -23.71
C PHE A 467 0.27 -9.68 -25.07
N ILE A 468 -0.25 -8.45 -25.10
CA ILE A 468 -0.25 -7.61 -26.31
C ILE A 468 0.11 -6.18 -25.94
N MET A 469 0.90 -5.53 -26.80
CA MET A 469 1.31 -4.12 -26.64
C MET A 469 1.44 -3.43 -27.99
N GLN A 470 1.13 -2.14 -28.02
CA GLN A 470 1.53 -1.23 -29.09
C GLN A 470 2.16 0.06 -28.55
N LEU A 471 3.03 0.66 -29.34
CA LEU A 471 3.66 1.95 -29.09
C LEU A 471 3.35 2.90 -30.26
N THR A 472 2.71 4.01 -29.98
CA THR A 472 2.35 5.04 -30.97
C THR A 472 3.17 6.30 -30.75
N ASP A 473 3.81 6.84 -31.79
CA ASP A 473 4.36 8.20 -31.75
C ASP A 473 3.19 9.20 -31.82
N VAL A 474 3.00 9.98 -30.77
CA VAL A 474 1.83 10.86 -30.62
C VAL A 474 1.84 11.98 -31.66
N ALA A 475 3.00 12.37 -32.17
CA ALA A 475 3.09 13.45 -33.16
C ALA A 475 2.64 12.99 -34.55
N THR A 476 2.96 11.74 -34.94
CA THR A 476 2.57 11.17 -36.25
C THR A 476 1.29 10.37 -36.19
N ASN A 477 0.89 9.91 -34.99
CA ASN A 477 -0.19 8.97 -34.75
C ASN A 477 0.02 7.62 -35.48
N GLU A 478 1.28 7.22 -35.66
CA GLU A 478 1.66 5.93 -36.26
C GLU A 478 2.14 4.96 -35.17
N ALA A 479 1.75 3.69 -35.28
CA ALA A 479 2.31 2.62 -34.46
C ALA A 479 3.75 2.35 -34.89
N VAL A 480 4.71 2.62 -34.01
CA VAL A 480 6.15 2.51 -34.28
C VAL A 480 6.76 1.24 -33.72
N ALA A 481 6.04 0.55 -32.82
CA ALA A 481 6.34 -0.80 -32.40
C ALA A 481 5.07 -1.50 -31.92
N ALA A 482 5.01 -2.81 -32.11
CA ALA A 482 3.94 -3.65 -31.59
C ALA A 482 4.48 -5.04 -31.24
N SER A 483 3.86 -5.71 -30.28
CA SER A 483 4.20 -7.08 -29.90
C SER A 483 3.92 -8.03 -31.04
N ASN A 484 4.90 -8.86 -31.41
CA ASN A 484 4.77 -9.92 -32.43
C ASN A 484 5.95 -10.90 -32.32
N SER A 485 5.99 -11.88 -33.22
CA SER A 485 7.02 -12.93 -33.29
C SER A 485 8.43 -12.43 -33.61
N ALA A 486 8.63 -11.13 -33.87
CA ALA A 486 9.97 -10.56 -34.00
C ALA A 486 10.60 -10.19 -32.66
N TRP A 487 9.84 -10.18 -31.56
CA TRP A 487 10.36 -9.84 -30.24
C TRP A 487 11.17 -10.98 -29.66
N HIS A 488 12.29 -10.65 -29.03
CA HIS A 488 13.10 -11.61 -28.28
C HIS A 488 12.63 -11.67 -26.83
N CYS A 489 12.22 -12.86 -26.39
CA CYS A 489 11.68 -13.09 -25.05
C CYS A 489 12.36 -14.29 -24.39
N LYS A 490 12.67 -14.18 -23.10
CA LYS A 490 13.25 -15.25 -22.30
C LYS A 490 12.28 -15.67 -21.20
N VAL A 491 11.91 -16.94 -21.18
CA VAL A 491 11.18 -17.53 -20.06
C VAL A 491 12.11 -17.60 -18.85
N LEU A 492 11.62 -17.08 -17.73
CA LEU A 492 12.29 -17.12 -16.43
C LEU A 492 11.65 -18.13 -15.50
N HIS A 493 10.36 -18.39 -15.65
CA HIS A 493 9.64 -19.38 -14.85
C HIS A 493 8.71 -20.23 -15.71
N GLU A 494 8.84 -21.54 -15.57
CA GLU A 494 7.98 -22.53 -16.22
C GLU A 494 7.51 -23.57 -15.20
N ALA A 495 6.19 -23.72 -15.05
CA ALA A 495 5.54 -24.69 -14.18
C ALA A 495 4.05 -24.85 -14.57
N PRO A 496 3.46 -26.03 -14.35
CA PRO A 496 4.13 -27.26 -13.99
C PRO A 496 4.90 -27.85 -15.19
N LEU A 497 6.05 -28.48 -14.94
CA LEU A 497 6.80 -29.20 -15.99
C LEU A 497 6.09 -30.47 -16.48
N ASN A 498 5.05 -30.90 -15.76
CA ASN A 498 4.12 -31.93 -16.19
C ASN A 498 2.69 -31.50 -15.84
N LYS A 499 1.87 -31.29 -16.88
CA LYS A 499 0.47 -30.85 -16.78
C LYS A 499 -0.43 -31.78 -15.94
N GLN A 500 -0.01 -33.01 -15.66
CA GLN A 500 -0.70 -33.89 -14.70
C GLN A 500 -0.76 -33.29 -13.28
N CYS A 501 0.13 -32.34 -12.95
CA CYS A 501 0.09 -31.58 -11.69
C CYS A 501 -1.27 -30.93 -11.44
N GLU A 502 -1.95 -30.45 -12.48
CA GLU A 502 -3.28 -29.85 -12.36
C GLU A 502 -4.30 -30.79 -11.71
N THR A 503 -4.16 -32.10 -11.92
CA THR A 503 -5.10 -33.10 -11.37
C THR A 503 -4.68 -33.66 -10.01
N GLU A 504 -3.54 -33.23 -9.46
CA GLU A 504 -3.08 -33.69 -8.17
C GLU A 504 -3.95 -33.15 -7.04
N SER A 505 -4.42 -34.05 -6.17
CA SER A 505 -5.26 -33.67 -5.02
C SER A 505 -4.51 -32.84 -3.97
N ASN A 506 -3.18 -32.89 -3.97
CA ASN A 506 -2.32 -32.18 -3.02
C ASN A 506 -0.99 -31.86 -3.70
N PRO A 507 -0.97 -30.93 -4.67
CA PRO A 507 0.22 -30.62 -5.45
C PRO A 507 1.31 -30.06 -4.53
N LYS A 508 2.55 -30.47 -4.76
CA LYS A 508 3.72 -30.06 -3.96
C LYS A 508 4.78 -29.46 -4.86
N VAL A 509 5.17 -28.23 -4.55
CA VAL A 509 6.21 -27.48 -5.26
C VAL A 509 7.48 -28.35 -5.39
N GLY A 510 7.97 -28.50 -6.62
CA GLY A 510 9.22 -29.21 -6.92
C GLY A 510 9.12 -30.73 -6.84
N VAL A 511 7.96 -31.30 -6.53
CA VAL A 511 7.74 -32.76 -6.47
C VAL A 511 6.93 -33.17 -7.69
N ALA A 512 7.41 -34.16 -8.44
CA ALA A 512 6.69 -34.68 -9.61
C ALA A 512 5.24 -35.09 -9.23
N PRO A 513 4.23 -34.72 -10.04
CA PRO A 513 4.34 -34.05 -11.35
C PRO A 513 4.54 -32.51 -11.32
N CYS A 514 4.46 -31.87 -10.16
CA CYS A 514 4.52 -30.41 -9.96
C CYS A 514 5.95 -29.82 -9.89
N GLY A 515 6.81 -30.26 -10.80
CA GLY A 515 8.13 -29.66 -10.97
C GLY A 515 8.05 -28.29 -11.64
N PHE A 516 9.10 -27.47 -11.48
CA PHE A 516 9.21 -26.16 -12.13
C PHE A 516 10.66 -25.87 -12.52
N THR A 517 10.84 -24.91 -13.42
CA THR A 517 12.12 -24.21 -13.61
C THR A 517 11.96 -22.76 -13.23
N SER A 518 12.99 -22.20 -12.57
CA SER A 518 13.03 -20.79 -12.21
C SER A 518 14.47 -20.28 -12.37
N THR A 519 14.61 -19.16 -13.07
CA THR A 519 15.89 -18.49 -13.30
C THR A 519 15.76 -17.02 -12.98
N ALA A 520 16.80 -16.47 -12.34
CA ALA A 520 16.84 -15.03 -12.09
C ALA A 520 16.96 -14.25 -13.41
N GLU A 521 16.44 -13.02 -13.40
CA GLU A 521 16.66 -12.06 -14.49
C GLU A 521 18.18 -11.92 -14.79
N PRO A 522 18.62 -11.98 -16.05
CA PRO A 522 20.04 -11.82 -16.38
C PRO A 522 20.54 -10.44 -15.98
N SER A 523 21.66 -10.35 -15.26
CA SER A 523 22.18 -9.06 -14.78
C SER A 523 22.36 -8.06 -15.93
N GLY A 524 21.76 -6.86 -15.79
CA GLY A 524 21.87 -5.77 -16.76
C GLY A 524 21.05 -5.94 -18.04
N TRP A 525 20.14 -6.91 -18.14
CA TRP A 525 19.34 -7.17 -19.36
C TRP A 525 18.53 -5.96 -19.86
N LYS A 526 18.13 -5.06 -18.94
CA LYS A 526 17.40 -3.84 -19.25
C LYS A 526 18.25 -2.73 -19.92
N LYS A 527 19.58 -2.86 -19.97
CA LYS A 527 20.47 -1.88 -20.63
C LYS A 527 20.29 -1.91 -22.15
N ALA A 528 20.34 -0.76 -22.82
CA ALA A 528 20.11 -0.64 -24.27
C ALA A 528 20.96 -1.61 -25.13
N GLY A 529 22.24 -1.78 -24.77
CA GLY A 529 23.18 -2.63 -25.50
C GLY A 529 23.28 -4.10 -25.03
N PHE A 530 22.32 -4.59 -24.23
CA PHE A 530 22.32 -5.99 -23.83
C PHE A 530 21.98 -6.88 -25.03
N ASP A 531 22.81 -7.89 -25.27
CA ASP A 531 22.63 -8.84 -26.38
C ASP A 531 21.53 -9.86 -26.06
N VAL A 532 20.45 -9.81 -26.84
CA VAL A 532 19.31 -10.73 -26.75
C VAL A 532 19.30 -11.75 -27.89
N SER A 533 20.34 -11.83 -28.70
CA SER A 533 20.41 -12.78 -29.83
C SER A 533 20.30 -14.26 -29.42
N ALA A 534 20.61 -14.57 -28.16
CA ALA A 534 20.45 -15.90 -27.58
C ALA A 534 19.04 -16.17 -27.03
N TRP A 535 18.15 -15.18 -26.98
CA TRP A 535 16.78 -15.36 -26.51
C TRP A 535 15.91 -15.81 -27.68
N PRO A 536 15.03 -16.80 -27.47
CA PRO A 536 14.08 -17.20 -28.49
C PRO A 536 13.15 -16.02 -28.85
N ASN A 537 12.59 -16.11 -30.04
CA ASN A 537 11.52 -15.21 -30.43
C ASN A 537 10.24 -15.55 -29.65
N ALA A 538 9.39 -14.56 -29.42
CA ALA A 538 8.06 -14.77 -28.87
C ALA A 538 7.19 -15.58 -29.85
N ILE A 539 6.26 -16.36 -29.31
CA ILE A 539 5.28 -17.10 -30.11
C ILE A 539 4.01 -16.26 -30.21
N GLU A 540 3.48 -16.09 -31.43
CA GLU A 540 2.20 -15.45 -31.66
C GLU A 540 1.06 -16.44 -31.46
N TYR A 541 0.03 -16.01 -30.72
CA TYR A 541 -1.20 -16.76 -30.51
C TYR A 541 -2.39 -15.98 -31.04
N SER A 542 -3.43 -16.69 -31.49
CA SER A 542 -4.69 -16.07 -31.84
C SER A 542 -5.47 -15.67 -30.57
N ALA A 543 -6.36 -14.68 -30.71
CA ALA A 543 -7.29 -14.34 -29.62
C ALA A 543 -8.21 -15.51 -29.22
N ALA A 544 -8.40 -16.51 -30.09
CA ALA A 544 -9.15 -17.72 -29.74
C ALA A 544 -8.36 -18.67 -28.84
N GLU A 545 -7.04 -18.70 -28.97
CA GLU A 545 -6.14 -19.54 -28.16
C GLU A 545 -5.91 -18.91 -26.78
N VAL A 546 -5.64 -17.60 -26.73
CA VAL A 546 -5.48 -16.87 -25.45
C VAL A 546 -6.82 -16.67 -24.75
N SER A 547 -7.91 -16.56 -25.52
CA SER A 547 -9.23 -16.21 -24.99
C SER A 547 -9.17 -14.97 -24.06
N PRO A 548 -8.66 -13.82 -24.54
CA PRO A 548 -8.42 -12.67 -23.70
C PRO A 548 -9.73 -12.21 -23.07
N LYS A 549 -9.65 -11.91 -21.78
CA LYS A 549 -10.80 -11.57 -20.95
C LYS A 549 -11.10 -10.07 -21.06
N ASP A 550 -11.58 -9.46 -19.98
CA ASP A 550 -11.91 -8.04 -19.94
C ASP A 550 -10.68 -7.16 -20.31
N GLY A 551 -10.91 -5.87 -20.58
CA GLY A 551 -9.84 -4.92 -20.89
C GLY A 551 -9.29 -4.98 -22.32
N TYR A 552 -9.07 -6.17 -22.89
CA TYR A 552 -8.48 -6.34 -24.22
C TYR A 552 -9.21 -5.57 -25.34
N ASN A 553 -10.55 -5.60 -25.33
CA ASN A 553 -11.38 -4.93 -26.34
C ASN A 553 -11.54 -3.41 -26.12
N LEU A 554 -10.94 -2.85 -25.07
CA LEU A 554 -10.99 -1.40 -24.81
C LEU A 554 -9.92 -0.63 -25.60
N ILE A 555 -8.88 -1.32 -26.06
CA ILE A 555 -7.83 -0.76 -26.92
C ILE A 555 -8.14 -1.12 -28.38
N SER A 556 -8.00 -0.12 -29.27
CA SER A 556 -8.04 -0.36 -30.71
C SER A 556 -6.65 -0.75 -31.20
N TRP A 557 -6.40 -2.05 -31.28
CA TRP A 557 -5.10 -2.62 -31.65
C TRP A 557 -4.74 -2.35 -33.12
N ASP A 558 -3.51 -1.91 -33.35
CA ASP A 558 -2.91 -1.86 -34.68
C ASP A 558 -2.84 -3.28 -35.27
N GLU A 559 -2.98 -3.43 -36.60
CA GLU A 559 -2.97 -4.75 -37.25
C GLU A 559 -1.65 -5.51 -37.03
N SER A 560 -0.55 -4.80 -36.77
CA SER A 560 0.75 -5.37 -36.44
C SER A 560 0.89 -5.87 -34.99
N ALA A 561 -0.01 -5.47 -34.08
CA ALA A 561 -0.04 -5.94 -32.71
C ALA A 561 -0.64 -7.35 -32.65
N LYS A 562 0.11 -8.27 -32.05
CA LYS A 562 -0.23 -9.68 -31.88
C LYS A 562 -0.12 -10.04 -30.41
N LEU A 563 -1.01 -10.95 -29.99
CA LEU A 563 -0.88 -11.62 -28.70
C LEU A 563 0.35 -12.52 -28.77
N ILE A 564 1.25 -12.36 -27.80
CA ILE A 564 2.49 -13.12 -27.70
C ILE A 564 2.60 -13.78 -26.32
N TRP A 565 3.33 -14.89 -26.29
CA TRP A 565 3.74 -15.54 -25.04
C TRP A 565 5.03 -16.37 -25.23
N GLY A 566 5.36 -17.20 -24.24
CA GLY A 566 6.35 -18.27 -24.38
C GLY A 566 5.83 -19.46 -25.22
N ASP A 567 6.55 -20.58 -25.14
CA ASP A 567 6.25 -21.78 -25.93
C ASP A 567 4.92 -22.47 -25.57
N ASP A 568 4.37 -22.18 -24.39
CA ASP A 568 3.13 -22.76 -23.89
C ASP A 568 2.40 -21.73 -23.01
N LEU A 569 1.12 -21.46 -23.31
CA LEU A 569 0.28 -20.51 -22.58
C LEU A 569 0.02 -20.93 -21.13
N GLU A 570 0.02 -22.23 -20.84
CA GLU A 570 -0.37 -22.76 -19.55
C GLU A 570 0.83 -22.95 -18.61
N THR A 571 2.00 -23.32 -19.14
CA THR A 571 3.16 -23.63 -18.29
C THR A 571 4.14 -22.47 -18.17
N THR A 572 4.15 -21.52 -19.11
CA THR A 572 5.02 -20.34 -19.01
C THR A 572 4.38 -19.32 -18.08
N ASN A 573 4.98 -19.06 -16.93
CA ASN A 573 4.38 -18.15 -15.94
C ASN A 573 5.09 -16.79 -15.85
N THR A 574 6.33 -16.69 -16.32
CA THR A 574 7.09 -15.44 -16.28
C THR A 574 8.07 -15.40 -17.43
N LEU A 575 8.02 -14.32 -18.22
CA LEU A 575 8.94 -14.05 -19.30
C LEU A 575 9.40 -12.59 -19.26
N ILE A 576 10.58 -12.34 -19.81
CA ILE A 576 11.10 -11.01 -20.06
C ILE A 576 11.29 -10.80 -21.55
N CYS A 577 10.91 -9.63 -22.06
CA CYS A 577 11.06 -9.29 -23.48
C CYS A 577 11.83 -7.98 -23.64
N LYS A 578 12.56 -7.85 -24.74
CA LYS A 578 13.29 -6.62 -25.09
C LYS A 578 13.05 -6.27 -26.55
N VAL A 579 12.71 -5.01 -26.80
CA VAL A 579 12.56 -4.46 -28.14
C VAL A 579 13.29 -3.13 -28.25
N THR A 580 14.01 -2.93 -29.33
CA THR A 580 14.58 -1.63 -29.71
C THR A 580 13.77 -1.08 -30.86
N VAL A 581 13.26 0.12 -30.67
CA VAL A 581 12.46 0.86 -31.64
C VAL A 581 13.36 1.89 -32.30
N GLU A 582 13.66 1.65 -33.57
CA GLU A 582 14.38 2.59 -34.41
C GLU A 582 13.45 3.69 -34.91
N LYS A 583 14.02 4.80 -35.37
CA LYS A 583 13.23 5.86 -36.00
C LYS A 583 12.57 5.30 -37.28
N PRO A 584 11.26 5.49 -37.49
CA PRO A 584 10.55 5.06 -38.70
C PRO A 584 11.17 5.55 -40.02
#